data_AF-A0A1W6BEV8-F1
#
_entry.id   AF-A0A1W6BEV8-F1
#
_cell.length_a   1.000
_cell.length_b   1.000
_cell.length_c   1.000
_cell.angle_alpha   90.00
_cell.angle_beta   90.00
_cell.angle_gamma   90.00
#
_symmetry.space_group_name_H-M   'P 1'
#
loop_
_entity.id
_entity.type
_entity.pdbx_description
1 polymer ?
#
loop_
_entity_poly.entity_id
_entity_poly.type
_entity_poly.pdbx_seq_one_letter_code
_entity_poly.pdbx_strand_id
1 'polypeptide(L)'
;MKYLKKTPLIISFLSFITFITSVNADVKVVASIKPIHSLASYLMDGVGKPDLIVDGYASPHGFAMKPSHAKMLQEADLIFWVGEDIEAFLEKPLKSIGKKAEKIELMEIKKLTKLKFRERNIFGDHGDHGHDEHAKKDDHDDHDHDEHAKKDDHD
;
A
#
# COMPACT_ATOMS: atom_id res chain seq x y z
N MET A 1 -54.84 3.32 -36.60
CA MET A 1 -54.56 3.65 -35.19
C MET A 1 -54.98 2.53 -34.23
N LYS A 2 -54.30 1.36 -34.22
CA LYS A 2 -54.62 0.25 -33.29
C LYS A 2 -53.50 -0.11 -32.30
N TYR A 3 -52.32 0.50 -32.42
CA TYR A 3 -51.15 0.17 -31.58
C TYR A 3 -50.97 1.08 -30.35
N LEU A 4 -51.66 2.23 -30.29
CA LEU A 4 -51.52 3.18 -29.17
C LEU A 4 -52.12 2.72 -27.83
N LYS A 5 -52.93 1.65 -27.80
CA LYS A 5 -53.51 1.13 -26.54
C LYS A 5 -52.63 0.12 -25.81
N LYS A 6 -51.58 -0.42 -26.46
CA LYS A 6 -50.67 -1.42 -25.86
C LYS A 6 -49.34 -0.82 -25.37
N THR A 7 -49.03 0.42 -25.75
CA THR A 7 -47.84 1.15 -25.29
C THR A 7 -47.76 1.39 -23.78
N PRO A 8 -48.85 1.70 -23.02
CA PRO A 8 -48.72 1.91 -21.57
C PRO A 8 -48.40 0.61 -20.81
N LEU A 9 -48.87 -0.53 -21.33
CA LEU A 9 -48.58 -1.85 -20.74
C LEU A 9 -47.09 -2.21 -20.88
N ILE A 10 -46.50 -1.91 -22.04
CA ILE A 10 -45.07 -2.16 -22.33
C ILE A 10 -44.17 -1.25 -21.49
N ILE A 11 -44.56 0.02 -21.33
CA ILE A 11 -43.83 0.99 -20.50
C ILE A 11 -43.90 0.60 -19.01
N SER A 12 -45.07 0.15 -18.54
CA SER A 12 -45.23 -0.32 -17.15
C SER A 12 -44.41 -1.59 -16.88
N PHE A 13 -44.32 -2.50 -17.84
CA PHE A 13 -43.48 -3.69 -17.74
C PHE A 13 -41.98 -3.36 -17.72
N LEU A 14 -41.54 -2.42 -18.57
CA LEU A 14 -40.15 -1.95 -18.61
C LEU A 14 -39.75 -1.22 -17.31
N SER A 15 -40.67 -0.46 -16.71
CA SER A 15 -40.46 0.22 -15.42
C SER A 15 -40.43 -0.73 -14.23
N PHE A 16 -41.00 -1.93 -14.33
CA PHE A 16 -40.97 -2.93 -13.25
C PHE A 16 -39.63 -3.67 -13.21
N ILE A 17 -38.97 -3.81 -14.36
CA ILE A 17 -37.66 -4.46 -14.51
C ILE A 17 -36.52 -3.66 -13.85
N THR A 18 -36.63 -2.33 -13.79
CA THR A 18 -35.59 -1.47 -13.18
C THR A 18 -35.53 -1.54 -11.65
N PHE A 19 -36.50 -2.18 -10.99
CA PHE A 19 -36.52 -2.33 -9.52
C PHE A 19 -35.80 -3.60 -9.01
N ILE A 20 -35.38 -4.51 -9.89
CA ILE A 20 -34.85 -5.84 -9.50
C ILE A 20 -33.31 -5.90 -9.55
N THR A 21 -32.61 -4.78 -9.78
CA THR A 21 -31.15 -4.77 -9.73
C THR A 21 -30.66 -4.69 -8.30
N SER A 22 -30.13 -5.78 -7.75
CA SER A 22 -29.32 -5.73 -6.54
C SER A 22 -28.07 -4.90 -6.82
N VAL A 23 -28.01 -3.68 -6.28
CA VAL A 23 -26.77 -2.89 -6.24
C VAL A 23 -25.96 -3.44 -5.08
N ASN A 24 -25.00 -4.31 -5.37
CA ASN A 24 -23.97 -4.67 -4.40
C ASN A 24 -22.80 -3.70 -4.63
N ALA A 25 -22.68 -2.70 -3.76
CA ALA A 25 -21.53 -1.80 -3.79
C ALA A 25 -20.36 -2.54 -3.15
N ASP A 26 -19.53 -3.17 -3.99
CA ASP A 26 -18.29 -3.78 -3.55
C ASP A 26 -17.38 -2.69 -2.99
N VAL A 27 -17.10 -2.75 -1.69
CA VAL A 27 -16.29 -1.74 -0.98
C VAL A 27 -14.83 -2.06 -1.21
N LYS A 28 -14.13 -1.19 -1.93
CA LYS A 28 -12.71 -1.36 -2.22
C LYS A 28 -11.87 -0.93 -1.03
N VAL A 29 -11.37 -1.92 -0.30
CA VAL A 29 -10.50 -1.71 0.85
C VAL A 29 -9.05 -2.03 0.47
N VAL A 30 -8.13 -1.13 0.80
CA VAL A 30 -6.69 -1.33 0.62
C VAL A 30 -6.01 -1.29 1.98
N ALA A 31 -5.15 -2.26 2.24
CA ALA A 31 -4.27 -2.28 3.41
C ALA A 31 -2.80 -2.12 2.97
N SER A 32 -2.04 -1.33 3.72
CA SER A 32 -0.63 -1.06 3.41
C SER A 32 0.26 -2.29 3.58
N ILE A 33 0.13 -3.01 4.69
CA ILE A 33 1.01 -4.12 5.10
C ILE A 33 0.22 -5.33 5.59
N LYS A 34 0.85 -6.52 5.56
CA LYS A 34 0.23 -7.80 5.90
C LYS A 34 -0.49 -7.86 7.25
N PRO A 35 0.07 -7.34 8.38
CA PRO A 35 -0.65 -7.40 9.65
C PRO A 35 -2.01 -6.69 9.59
N ILE A 36 -2.08 -5.55 8.90
CA ILE A 36 -3.31 -4.76 8.76
C ILE A 36 -4.26 -5.42 7.75
N HIS A 37 -3.72 -5.94 6.65
CA HIS A 37 -4.47 -6.71 5.66
C HIS A 37 -5.15 -7.94 6.28
N SER A 38 -4.46 -8.66 7.17
CA SER A 38 -5.03 -9.81 7.87
C SER A 38 -6.22 -9.43 8.75
N LEU A 39 -6.15 -8.29 9.46
CA LEU A 39 -7.25 -7.78 10.28
C LEU A 39 -8.44 -7.38 9.41
N ALA A 40 -8.19 -6.62 8.35
CA ALA A 40 -9.24 -6.21 7.41
C ALA A 40 -9.88 -7.43 6.72
N SER A 41 -9.08 -8.42 6.32
CA SER A 41 -9.58 -9.66 5.71
C SER A 41 -10.51 -10.43 6.64
N TYR A 42 -10.19 -10.49 7.94
CA TYR A 42 -11.05 -11.14 8.93
C TYR A 42 -12.40 -10.43 9.08
N LEU A 43 -12.41 -9.10 9.05
CA LEU A 43 -13.64 -8.30 9.11
C LEU A 43 -14.47 -8.37 7.82
N MET A 44 -13.82 -8.59 6.68
CA MET A 44 -14.44 -8.65 5.36
C MET A 44 -14.81 -10.07 4.92
N ASP A 45 -14.63 -11.08 5.78
CA ASP A 45 -14.96 -12.46 5.43
C ASP A 45 -16.45 -12.59 5.03
N GLY A 46 -16.70 -13.27 3.91
CA GLY A 46 -18.04 -13.40 3.31
C GLY A 46 -18.57 -12.17 2.55
N VAL A 47 -17.90 -11.02 2.57
CA VAL A 47 -18.36 -9.80 1.85
C VAL A 47 -17.36 -9.27 0.82
N GLY A 48 -16.05 -9.54 0.97
CA GLY A 48 -15.02 -9.08 0.04
C GLY A 48 -13.62 -9.46 0.49
N LYS A 49 -12.60 -8.93 -0.20
CA LYS A 49 -11.20 -9.10 0.21
C LYS A 49 -10.47 -7.76 0.04
N PRO A 50 -9.70 -7.32 1.05
CA PRO A 50 -8.89 -6.13 0.89
C PRO A 50 -7.71 -6.41 -0.04
N ASP A 51 -7.31 -5.41 -0.82
CA ASP A 51 -6.04 -5.44 -1.54
C ASP A 51 -4.87 -5.09 -0.60
N LEU A 52 -3.66 -5.51 -0.98
CA LEU A 52 -2.43 -5.30 -0.21
C LEU A 52 -1.41 -4.52 -1.04
N ILE A 53 -0.83 -3.47 -0.47
CA ILE A 53 0.24 -2.70 -1.14
C ILE A 53 1.58 -3.41 -1.02
N VAL A 54 2.07 -3.64 0.20
CA VAL A 54 3.36 -4.30 0.45
C VAL A 54 3.15 -5.81 0.49
N ASP A 55 3.22 -6.43 -0.68
CA ASP A 55 3.09 -7.87 -0.87
C ASP A 55 4.44 -8.62 -0.71
N GLY A 56 4.37 -9.96 -0.70
CA GLY A 56 5.57 -10.80 -0.68
C GLY A 56 6.46 -10.60 0.55
N TYR A 57 7.78 -10.57 0.34
CA TYR A 57 8.78 -10.38 1.41
C TYR A 57 9.32 -8.95 1.45
N ALA A 58 8.65 -8.00 0.79
CA ALA A 58 9.11 -6.64 0.73
C ALA A 58 8.98 -5.94 2.09
N SER A 59 9.96 -5.09 2.40
CA SER A 59 9.93 -4.25 3.60
C SER A 59 9.19 -2.96 3.34
N PRO A 60 8.30 -2.49 4.24
CA PRO A 60 7.59 -1.23 4.08
C PRO A 60 8.53 -0.01 4.10
N HIS A 61 9.70 -0.09 4.74
CA HIS A 61 10.65 1.03 4.80
C HIS A 61 11.37 1.31 3.47
N GLY A 62 11.44 0.31 2.58
CA GLY A 62 12.13 0.40 1.28
C GLY A 62 11.23 0.09 0.09
N PHE A 63 9.91 0.13 0.28
CA PHE A 63 8.98 -0.31 -0.74
C PHE A 63 8.89 0.67 -1.92
N ALA A 64 9.10 0.16 -3.13
CA ALA A 64 8.94 0.94 -4.35
C ALA A 64 7.52 0.77 -4.92
N MET A 65 6.77 1.87 -5.00
CA MET A 65 5.42 1.88 -5.57
C MET A 65 5.43 1.58 -7.08
N LYS A 66 4.51 0.73 -7.51
CA LYS A 66 4.23 0.45 -8.92
C LYS A 66 3.03 1.28 -9.38
N PRO A 67 2.87 1.55 -10.70
CA PRO A 67 1.67 2.20 -11.23
C PRO A 67 0.36 1.51 -10.84
N SER A 68 0.36 0.18 -10.73
CA SER A 68 -0.79 -0.60 -10.25
C SER A 68 -1.19 -0.23 -8.82
N HIS A 69 -0.24 0.03 -7.92
CA HIS A 69 -0.54 0.45 -6.55
C HIS A 69 -1.16 1.85 -6.52
N ALA A 70 -0.69 2.76 -7.37
CA ALA A 70 -1.31 4.08 -7.49
C ALA A 70 -2.77 3.97 -7.96
N LYS A 71 -3.05 3.10 -8.93
CA LYS A 71 -4.42 2.81 -9.37
C LYS A 71 -5.27 2.21 -8.25
N MET A 72 -4.74 1.25 -7.50
CA MET A 72 -5.43 0.68 -6.33
C MET A 72 -5.83 1.77 -5.32
N LEU A 73 -4.89 2.65 -4.97
CA LEU A 73 -5.16 3.75 -4.02
C LEU A 73 -6.17 4.77 -4.56
N GLN A 74 -6.21 5.01 -5.87
CA GLN A 74 -7.17 5.92 -6.50
C GLN A 74 -8.59 5.35 -6.53
N GLU A 75 -8.72 4.03 -6.66
CA GLU A 75 -10.00 3.33 -6.72
C GLU A 75 -10.53 2.93 -5.35
N ALA A 76 -9.71 3.00 -4.30
CA ALA A 76 -10.08 2.63 -2.95
C ALA A 76 -11.20 3.52 -2.38
N ASP A 77 -12.11 2.90 -1.65
CA ASP A 77 -13.06 3.57 -0.78
C ASP A 77 -12.49 3.74 0.62
N LEU A 78 -11.72 2.76 1.12
CA LEU A 78 -11.02 2.81 2.41
C LEU A 78 -9.55 2.38 2.24
N ILE A 79 -8.66 3.11 2.91
CA ILE A 79 -7.24 2.79 2.96
C ILE A 79 -6.79 2.73 4.42
N PHE A 80 -6.29 1.58 4.87
CA PHE A 80 -5.67 1.39 6.17
C PHE A 80 -4.16 1.39 6.06
N TRP A 81 -3.49 2.20 6.87
CA TRP A 81 -2.03 2.26 6.95
C TRP A 81 -1.59 2.65 8.37
N VAL A 82 -0.35 2.32 8.74
CA VAL A 82 0.15 2.58 10.10
C VAL A 82 0.45 4.06 10.26
N GLY A 83 1.24 4.62 9.35
CA GLY A 83 1.65 6.02 9.35
C GLY A 83 3.00 6.23 8.66
N GLU A 84 3.41 7.48 8.54
CA GLU A 84 4.63 7.88 7.82
C GLU A 84 5.90 7.21 8.38
N ASP A 85 5.97 7.03 9.70
CA ASP A 85 7.13 6.41 10.38
C ASP A 85 7.44 4.98 9.90
N ILE A 86 6.44 4.26 9.38
CA ILE A 86 6.60 2.89 8.86
C ILE A 86 6.51 2.84 7.34
N GLU A 87 5.60 3.62 6.74
CA GLU A 87 5.28 3.55 5.31
C GLU A 87 5.45 4.91 4.62
N ALA A 88 6.59 5.57 4.80
CA ALA A 88 6.90 6.89 4.22
C ALA A 88 6.61 7.01 2.71
N PHE A 89 6.75 5.91 1.97
CA PHE A 89 6.43 5.86 0.53
C PHE A 89 4.96 6.14 0.20
N LEU A 90 4.03 6.01 1.17
CA LEU A 90 2.60 6.29 1.01
C LEU A 90 2.22 7.75 1.30
N GLU A 91 3.05 8.51 2.00
CA GLU A 91 2.71 9.87 2.46
C GLU A 91 2.31 10.80 1.30
N LYS A 92 3.17 10.92 0.28
CA LYS A 92 2.90 11.72 -0.92
C LYS A 92 1.75 11.16 -1.76
N PRO A 93 1.72 9.86 -2.12
CA PRO A 93 0.58 9.27 -2.81
C PRO A 93 -0.75 9.54 -2.14
N LEU A 94 -0.87 9.31 -0.82
CA LEU A 94 -2.11 9.49 -0.07
C LEU A 94 -2.56 10.96 -0.01
N LYS A 95 -1.63 11.92 -0.03
CA LYS A 95 -1.95 13.36 -0.15
C LYS A 95 -2.44 13.74 -1.55
N SER A 96 -1.95 13.06 -2.59
CA SER A 96 -2.28 13.36 -3.99
C SER A 96 -3.61 12.78 -4.48
N ILE A 97 -4.20 11.83 -3.75
CA ILE A 97 -5.50 11.23 -4.12
C ILE A 97 -6.61 12.29 -4.01
N GLY A 98 -7.28 12.55 -5.13
CA GLY A 98 -8.20 13.67 -5.33
C GLY A 98 -9.56 13.64 -4.59
N LYS A 99 -9.68 12.97 -3.42
CA LYS A 99 -10.89 12.78 -2.58
C LYS A 99 -11.92 11.72 -3.02
N LYS A 100 -11.57 10.43 -2.95
CA LYS A 100 -12.57 9.35 -2.92
C LYS A 100 -12.40 8.38 -1.75
N ALA A 101 -11.15 8.08 -1.38
CA ALA A 101 -10.86 7.19 -0.28
C ALA A 101 -10.91 7.88 1.10
N GLU A 102 -11.52 7.22 2.08
CA GLU A 102 -11.27 7.46 3.50
C GLU A 102 -9.92 6.85 3.88
N LYS A 103 -9.06 7.64 4.52
CA LYS A 103 -7.71 7.23 4.91
C LYS A 103 -7.63 7.08 6.41
N ILE A 104 -7.42 5.85 6.86
CA ILE A 104 -7.34 5.49 8.28
C ILE A 104 -5.87 5.27 8.63
N GLU A 105 -5.26 6.29 9.19
CA GLU A 105 -3.92 6.23 9.77
C GLU A 105 -4.02 5.69 11.20
N LEU A 106 -3.57 4.46 11.41
CA LEU A 106 -3.71 3.77 12.69
C LEU A 106 -3.03 4.55 13.82
N MET A 107 -1.82 5.08 13.59
CA MET A 107 -1.10 5.83 14.61
C MET A 107 -1.82 7.10 15.08
N GLU A 108 -2.73 7.66 14.28
CA GLU A 108 -3.49 8.86 14.64
C GLU A 108 -4.89 8.57 15.23
N ILE A 109 -5.27 7.29 15.37
CA ILE A 109 -6.55 6.91 15.97
C ILE A 109 -6.54 7.23 17.48
N LYS A 110 -7.29 8.25 17.87
CA LYS A 110 -7.42 8.73 19.26
C LYS A 110 -7.83 7.66 20.29
N LYS A 111 -8.56 6.62 19.86
CA LYS A 111 -9.01 5.53 20.73
C LYS A 111 -7.99 4.40 20.91
N LEU A 112 -6.85 4.42 20.21
CA LEU A 112 -5.80 3.43 20.41
C LEU A 112 -4.95 3.76 21.63
N THR A 113 -4.64 2.73 22.42
CA THR A 113 -3.63 2.83 23.48
C THR A 113 -2.24 2.69 22.87
N LYS A 114 -1.50 3.80 22.77
CA LYS A 114 -0.10 3.79 22.32
C LYS A 114 0.80 3.29 23.45
N LEU A 115 1.53 2.20 23.21
CA LEU A 115 2.51 1.67 24.15
C LEU A 115 3.89 2.30 23.88
N LYS A 116 4.71 2.43 24.92
CA LYS A 116 6.10 2.87 24.76
C LYS A 116 6.91 1.81 24.01
N PHE A 117 7.94 2.26 23.30
CA PHE A 117 8.95 1.36 22.77
C PHE A 117 9.54 0.51 23.88
N ARG A 118 9.81 -0.76 23.56
CA ARG A 118 10.39 -1.70 24.50
C ARG A 118 11.87 -1.38 24.65
N GLU A 119 12.33 -1.16 25.88
CA GLU A 119 13.73 -0.84 26.19
C GLU A 119 14.64 -2.08 26.26
N ARG A 120 14.06 -3.29 26.36
CA ARG A 120 14.82 -4.54 26.48
C ARG A 120 14.45 -5.52 25.38
N ASN A 121 15.46 -6.14 24.78
CA ASN A 121 15.26 -7.21 23.81
C ASN A 121 14.70 -8.46 24.52
N ILE A 122 13.58 -8.99 24.03
CA ILE A 122 12.96 -10.23 24.53
C ILE A 122 13.31 -11.44 23.65
N PHE A 123 13.88 -11.19 22.48
CA PHE A 123 14.58 -12.20 21.70
C PHE A 123 15.95 -12.36 22.36
N GLY A 124 16.26 -13.57 22.81
CA GLY A 124 17.50 -13.85 23.54
C GLY A 124 18.73 -13.31 22.81
N ASP A 125 19.75 -12.96 23.57
CA ASP A 125 21.03 -12.46 23.09
C ASP A 125 21.60 -13.46 22.07
N HIS A 126 21.47 -13.14 20.78
CA HIS A 126 22.12 -13.91 19.74
C HIS A 126 23.59 -13.53 19.78
N GLY A 127 24.34 -14.30 20.59
CA GLY A 127 25.79 -14.49 20.56
C GLY A 127 26.60 -13.34 19.99
N ASP A 128 27.24 -12.62 20.91
CA ASP A 128 28.50 -11.90 20.74
C ASP A 128 29.42 -12.57 19.69
N HIS A 129 29.35 -12.10 18.44
CA HIS A 129 30.40 -12.34 17.46
C HIS A 129 31.48 -11.32 17.73
N GLY A 130 32.43 -11.70 18.59
CA GLY A 130 33.65 -10.96 18.85
C GLY A 130 34.32 -10.58 17.54
N HIS A 131 34.32 -9.29 17.24
CA HIS A 131 35.20 -8.73 16.22
C HIS A 131 36.55 -8.50 16.87
N ASP A 132 37.45 -9.46 16.65
CA ASP A 132 38.88 -9.33 16.92
C ASP A 132 39.43 -8.04 16.29
N GLU A 133 40.16 -7.29 17.10
CA GLU A 133 40.88 -6.09 16.74
C GLU A 133 41.96 -6.40 15.68
N HIS A 134 41.72 -6.02 14.43
CA HIS A 134 42.78 -5.88 13.45
C HIS A 134 43.28 -4.43 13.38
N ALA A 135 44.15 -4.09 14.33
CA ALA A 135 45.10 -3.01 14.19
C ALA A 135 46.14 -3.39 13.12
N LYS A 136 45.96 -2.89 11.90
CA LYS A 136 46.99 -2.83 10.86
C LYS A 136 47.30 -1.36 10.60
N LYS A 137 48.37 -0.88 11.23
CA LYS A 137 49.19 0.21 10.67
C LYS A 137 49.84 -0.35 9.41
N ASP A 138 49.78 0.37 8.31
CA ASP A 138 50.83 0.37 7.29
C ASP A 138 50.76 1.69 6.50
N ASP A 139 51.94 2.18 6.19
CA ASP A 139 52.31 3.49 5.67
C ASP A 139 51.82 3.78 4.24
N HIS A 140 51.89 5.07 3.91
CA HIS A 140 51.71 5.74 2.62
C HIS A 140 52.17 4.99 1.36
N ASP A 141 51.46 5.17 0.24
CA ASP A 141 52.13 5.57 -1.01
C ASP A 141 51.15 6.27 -1.98
N ASP A 142 51.62 7.40 -2.51
CA ASP A 142 51.04 8.20 -3.58
C ASP A 142 50.98 7.38 -4.87
N HIS A 143 49.84 7.37 -5.58
CA HIS A 143 49.84 7.23 -7.04
C HIS A 143 48.67 7.97 -7.68
N ASP A 144 49.03 9.16 -8.16
CA ASP A 144 48.44 9.88 -9.29
C ASP A 144 48.41 8.98 -10.53
N HIS A 145 47.27 8.88 -11.23
CA HIS A 145 47.23 8.57 -12.66
C HIS A 145 45.90 9.00 -13.30
N ASP A 146 46.06 10.06 -14.09
CA ASP A 146 45.21 10.56 -15.15
C ASP A 146 44.78 9.54 -16.21
N GLU A 147 43.71 9.95 -16.91
CA GLU A 147 43.22 9.52 -18.23
C GLU A 147 42.52 8.17 -18.38
N HIS A 148 41.23 8.23 -18.74
CA HIS A 148 40.70 7.60 -19.97
C HIS A 148 39.30 8.15 -20.31
N ALA A 149 39.24 9.18 -21.15
CA ALA A 149 38.03 9.52 -21.90
C ALA A 149 38.09 8.84 -23.27
N LYS A 150 37.39 7.72 -23.45
CA LYS A 150 37.07 7.20 -24.78
C LYS A 150 35.71 7.74 -25.21
N LYS A 151 35.71 8.55 -26.26
CA LYS A 151 34.56 8.78 -27.12
C LYS A 151 34.73 7.85 -28.31
N ASP A 152 33.80 6.91 -28.47
CA ASP A 152 33.59 6.22 -29.75
C ASP A 152 32.25 6.72 -30.30
N ASP A 153 32.36 7.62 -31.27
CA ASP A 153 31.31 7.93 -32.24
C ASP A 153 31.33 6.83 -33.32
N HIS A 154 30.18 6.22 -33.63
CA HIS A 154 29.94 5.56 -34.91
C HIS A 154 28.44 5.60 -35.26
N ASP A 155 28.15 6.38 -36.32
CA ASP A 155 27.03 6.38 -37.29
C ASP A 155 25.62 5.89 -36.89
#